data_AF-A0A9P6LAD6-F1
#
_entry.id   AF-A0A9P6LAD6-F1
#
_cell.length_a   1.000
_cell.length_b   1.000
_cell.length_c   1.000
_cell.angle_alpha   90.00
_cell.angle_beta   90.00
_cell.angle_gamma   90.00
#
_symmetry.space_group_name_H-M   'P 1'
#
loop_
_entity.id
_entity.type
_entity.pdbx_description
1 polymer ?
#
loop_
_entity_poly.entity_id
_entity_poly.type
_entity_poly.pdbx_seq_one_letter_code
_entity_poly.pdbx_strand_id
1 'polypeptide(L)'
;MFRRNAPIARSSAYLDGAEYDPFPDGHYIHPFHQGQFYFRKEGKEHPRTVIEMRMCALSNAIREKPNWWEQIKDPVLVRKWMREAVDQQRNEYRIRQLRWKMVNYVFQELHGYASLRDPNAGIEAGPYERIWRSDSLISGDLRNQLINAVSPLENVPDLEKDWHPGSNNQILSLVHPYLYPIIYDRTFAKGPRTGKCETLRPPGGRGSHVSQKFQWLPSDFTVAEDGSVTLASPYINNIHPQKHAALESVVPKLLERAVPL
;
A
#
# COMPACT_ATOMS: atom_id res chain seq x y z
N MET A 1 -24.39 33.61 18.15
CA MET A 1 -23.84 34.81 17.48
C MET A 1 -22.38 34.51 17.14
N PHE A 2 -22.14 33.75 16.07
CA PHE A 2 -20.81 33.30 15.68
C PHE A 2 -20.22 34.27 14.66
N ARG A 3 -19.02 34.77 14.96
CA ARG A 3 -18.29 35.77 14.17
C ARG A 3 -17.77 35.17 12.86
N ARG A 4 -17.86 35.99 11.82
CA ARG A 4 -17.45 35.74 10.43
C ARG A 4 -15.93 35.69 10.31
N ASN A 5 -15.42 34.69 9.59
CA ASN A 5 -14.05 34.66 9.09
C ASN A 5 -13.87 35.71 7.97
N ALA A 6 -12.78 36.46 8.03
CA ALA A 6 -12.31 37.38 7.00
C ALA A 6 -11.61 36.62 5.85
N PRO A 7 -11.56 37.19 4.63
CA PRO A 7 -11.10 36.48 3.43
C PRO A 7 -9.58 36.49 3.29
N ILE A 8 -9.01 35.37 2.87
CA ILE A 8 -7.61 35.26 2.46
C ILE A 8 -7.50 35.78 1.03
N ALA A 9 -6.62 36.77 0.84
CA ALA A 9 -6.34 37.40 -0.45
C ALA A 9 -5.76 36.40 -1.45
N ARG A 10 -6.31 36.39 -2.67
CA ARG A 10 -5.75 35.69 -3.83
C ARG A 10 -4.60 36.52 -4.41
N SER A 11 -3.38 36.02 -4.33
CA SER A 11 -2.32 36.41 -5.25
C SER A 11 -2.37 35.46 -6.45
N SER A 12 -2.89 35.97 -7.56
CA SER A 12 -2.93 35.31 -8.86
C SER A 12 -1.89 35.97 -9.75
N ALA A 13 -0.75 35.32 -9.91
CA ALA A 13 0.17 35.58 -11.01
C ALA A 13 1.12 34.39 -11.11
N TYR A 14 0.76 33.36 -11.87
CA TYR A 14 1.70 32.52 -12.63
C TYR A 14 0.92 31.66 -13.63
N LEU A 15 1.28 31.86 -14.91
CA LEU A 15 1.10 30.99 -16.07
C LEU A 15 -0.18 31.16 -16.91
N ASP A 16 0.00 31.99 -17.94
CA ASP A 16 -0.64 31.93 -19.25
C ASP A 16 -0.78 30.49 -19.80
N GLY A 17 -1.94 30.20 -20.36
CA GLY A 17 -2.00 29.77 -21.76
C GLY A 17 -1.60 28.34 -22.12
N ALA A 18 -1.85 27.35 -21.26
CA ALA A 18 -2.11 25.98 -21.70
C ALA A 18 -2.96 25.28 -20.62
N GLU A 19 -4.16 24.82 -20.98
CA GLU A 19 -4.91 23.90 -20.12
C GLU A 19 -4.04 22.67 -19.90
N TYR A 20 -3.49 22.54 -18.69
CA TYR A 20 -2.88 21.30 -18.24
C TYR A 20 -3.99 20.27 -18.18
N ASP A 21 -4.10 19.43 -19.21
CA ASP A 21 -4.88 18.20 -19.20
C ASP A 21 -3.98 17.09 -18.64
N PRO A 22 -4.10 16.70 -17.36
CA PRO A 22 -3.32 15.61 -16.79
C PRO A 22 -3.66 14.25 -17.41
N PHE A 23 -4.73 14.14 -18.22
CA PHE A 23 -5.25 12.88 -18.74
C PHE A 23 -5.66 12.98 -20.22
N PRO A 24 -4.74 13.28 -21.16
CA PRO A 24 -5.08 13.46 -22.58
C PRO A 24 -5.68 12.21 -23.25
N ASP A 25 -5.51 11.03 -22.64
CA ASP A 25 -6.08 9.75 -23.09
C ASP A 25 -7.23 9.24 -22.17
N GLY A 26 -7.65 10.01 -21.17
CA GLY A 26 -8.71 9.60 -20.22
C GLY A 26 -8.33 8.49 -19.24
N HIS A 27 -7.04 8.27 -18.98
CA HIS A 27 -6.54 7.22 -18.06
C HIS A 27 -5.85 7.84 -16.85
N TYR A 28 -6.09 7.27 -15.66
CA TYR A 28 -5.39 7.68 -14.47
C TYR A 28 -3.98 7.07 -14.45
N ILE A 29 -2.97 7.93 -14.30
CA ILE A 29 -1.57 7.53 -14.20
C ILE A 29 -1.32 7.03 -12.77
N HIS A 30 -1.21 5.71 -12.59
CA HIS A 30 -0.89 5.10 -11.28
C HIS A 30 0.37 5.76 -10.68
N PRO A 31 0.42 6.06 -9.36
CA PRO A 31 1.48 6.87 -8.73
C PRO A 31 2.90 6.28 -8.79
N PHE A 32 3.06 5.04 -9.30
CA PHE A 32 4.33 4.35 -9.46
C PHE A 32 4.79 4.27 -10.93
N HIS A 33 4.44 5.27 -11.74
CA HIS A 33 4.51 5.24 -13.22
C HIS A 33 5.91 5.26 -13.88
N GLN A 34 6.98 4.94 -13.15
CA GLN A 34 8.31 4.78 -13.75
C GLN A 34 8.92 3.43 -13.41
N GLY A 35 8.27 2.37 -13.87
CA GLY A 35 8.91 1.07 -14.11
C GLY A 35 8.88 0.80 -15.61
N GLN A 36 10.02 0.93 -16.29
CA GLN A 36 10.19 0.64 -17.73
C GLN A 36 10.01 -0.85 -18.10
N PHE A 37 9.26 -1.63 -17.32
CA PHE A 37 9.05 -3.06 -17.53
C PHE A 37 7.62 -3.47 -17.89
N TYR A 38 6.65 -2.55 -17.94
CA TYR A 38 5.30 -2.88 -18.41
C TYR A 38 5.13 -2.50 -19.89
N PHE A 39 5.86 -3.19 -20.78
CA PHE A 39 5.66 -3.12 -22.24
C PHE A 39 4.38 -3.85 -22.72
N ARG A 40 3.52 -4.28 -21.81
CA ARG A 40 2.16 -4.74 -22.13
C ARG A 40 1.17 -3.73 -21.58
N LYS A 41 0.01 -3.60 -22.23
CA LYS A 41 -1.16 -2.78 -21.82
C LYS A 41 -1.68 -3.05 -20.38
N GLU A 42 -0.98 -3.84 -19.59
CA GLU A 42 -1.29 -4.20 -18.21
C GLU A 42 -0.72 -3.14 -17.27
N GLY A 43 -1.58 -2.39 -16.59
CA GLY A 43 -1.19 -1.38 -15.61
C GLY A 43 -1.71 0.03 -15.89
N LYS A 44 -2.40 0.26 -17.01
CA LYS A 44 -3.27 1.44 -17.18
C LYS A 44 -4.63 1.12 -16.57
N GLU A 45 -4.95 1.73 -15.43
CA GLU A 45 -6.29 1.65 -14.87
C GLU A 45 -7.19 2.67 -15.55
N HIS A 46 -8.32 2.20 -16.06
CA HIS A 46 -9.37 3.08 -16.55
C HIS A 46 -10.08 3.72 -15.34
N PRO A 47 -10.41 5.02 -15.39
CA PRO A 47 -11.21 5.63 -14.33
C PRO A 47 -12.53 4.87 -14.22
N ARG A 48 -12.87 4.47 -12.99
CA ARG A 48 -14.15 3.81 -12.72
C ARG A 48 -15.29 4.81 -12.83
N THR A 49 -16.35 4.41 -13.51
CA THR A 49 -17.63 5.10 -13.47
C THR A 49 -18.20 5.09 -12.05
N VAL A 50 -19.12 6.03 -11.77
CA VAL A 50 -19.83 6.06 -10.48
C VAL A 50 -20.57 4.75 -10.20
N ILE A 51 -21.07 4.08 -11.24
CA ILE A 51 -21.72 2.77 -11.10
C ILE A 51 -20.72 1.70 -10.70
N GLU A 52 -19.56 1.61 -11.35
CA GLU A 52 -18.52 0.63 -11.00
C GLU A 52 -18.02 0.84 -9.57
N MET A 53 -17.78 2.09 -9.15
CA MET A 53 -17.40 2.39 -7.76
C MET A 53 -18.46 1.90 -6.76
N ARG A 54 -19.75 2.04 -7.07
CA ARG A 54 -20.83 1.54 -6.21
C ARG A 54 -20.94 0.02 -6.22
N MET A 55 -20.67 -0.63 -7.36
CA MET A 55 -20.58 -2.10 -7.44
C MET A 55 -19.43 -2.63 -6.58
N CYS A 56 -18.24 -2.01 -6.66
CA CYS A 56 -17.11 -2.33 -5.81
C CYS A 56 -17.43 -2.10 -4.32
N ALA A 57 -18.12 -1.00 -3.99
CA ALA A 57 -18.54 -0.72 -2.61
C ALA A 57 -19.52 -1.78 -2.07
N LEU A 58 -20.48 -2.23 -2.90
CA LEU A 58 -21.38 -3.33 -2.54
C LEU A 58 -20.61 -4.65 -2.33
N SER A 59 -19.71 -5.00 -3.25
CA SER A 59 -18.83 -6.18 -3.14
C SER A 59 -18.04 -6.13 -1.83
N ASN A 60 -17.39 -5.00 -1.54
CA ASN A 60 -16.62 -4.81 -0.31
C ASN A 60 -17.50 -4.92 0.95
N ALA A 61 -18.67 -4.30 0.97
CA ALA A 61 -19.58 -4.36 2.12
C ALA A 61 -20.06 -5.79 2.44
N ILE A 62 -20.15 -6.67 1.44
CA ILE A 62 -20.42 -8.09 1.68
C ILE A 62 -19.17 -8.80 2.21
N ARG A 63 -17.99 -8.52 1.65
CA ARG A 63 -16.71 -9.14 2.08
C ARG A 63 -16.25 -8.72 3.48
N GLU A 64 -16.75 -7.61 4.00
CA GLU A 64 -16.55 -7.21 5.41
C GLU A 64 -17.43 -7.99 6.40
N LYS A 65 -18.39 -8.80 5.93
CA LYS A 65 -19.17 -9.65 6.83
C LYS A 65 -18.33 -10.84 7.29
N PRO A 66 -18.41 -11.23 8.58
CA PRO A 66 -17.76 -12.45 9.05
C PRO A 66 -18.23 -13.68 8.27
N ASN A 67 -17.29 -14.52 7.83
CA ASN A 67 -17.55 -15.76 7.11
C ASN A 67 -18.38 -15.58 5.83
N TRP A 68 -18.27 -14.44 5.15
CA TRP A 68 -19.04 -14.13 3.94
C TRP A 68 -18.88 -15.18 2.84
N TRP A 69 -17.69 -15.79 2.73
CA TRP A 69 -17.36 -16.81 1.71
C TRP A 69 -18.13 -18.13 1.91
N GLU A 70 -18.54 -18.45 3.13
CA GLU A 70 -19.45 -19.58 3.39
C GLU A 70 -20.91 -19.15 3.17
N GLN A 71 -21.26 -17.96 3.63
CA GLN A 71 -22.61 -17.41 3.53
C GLN A 71 -23.07 -17.21 2.09
N ILE A 72 -22.15 -16.86 1.17
CA ILE A 72 -22.47 -16.68 -0.25
C ILE A 72 -22.94 -17.99 -0.91
N LYS A 73 -22.64 -19.16 -0.32
CA LYS A 73 -23.10 -20.47 -0.85
C LYS A 73 -24.58 -20.73 -0.59
N ASP A 74 -25.21 -20.01 0.35
CA ASP A 74 -26.65 -20.14 0.64
C ASP A 74 -27.50 -19.29 -0.33
N PRO A 75 -28.26 -19.93 -1.24
CA PRO A 75 -29.06 -19.20 -2.23
C PRO A 75 -30.22 -18.40 -1.61
N VAL A 76 -30.72 -18.78 -0.43
CA VAL A 76 -31.79 -18.05 0.26
C VAL A 76 -31.23 -16.77 0.85
N LEU A 77 -30.07 -16.85 1.51
CA LEU A 77 -29.38 -15.70 2.08
C LEU A 77 -28.93 -14.72 0.99
N VAL A 78 -28.34 -15.23 -0.10
CA VAL A 78 -27.96 -14.42 -1.26
C VAL A 78 -29.15 -13.65 -1.84
N ARG A 79 -30.29 -14.32 -2.07
CA ARG A 79 -31.51 -13.65 -2.55
C ARG A 79 -31.99 -12.56 -1.60
N LYS A 80 -31.88 -12.77 -0.29
CA LYS A 80 -32.22 -11.75 0.71
C LYS A 80 -31.30 -10.53 0.60
N TRP A 81 -29.98 -10.73 0.59
CA TRP A 81 -29.03 -9.62 0.45
C TRP A 81 -29.16 -8.87 -0.88
N MET A 82 -29.45 -9.57 -1.98
CA MET A 82 -29.69 -8.92 -3.27
C MET A 82 -30.91 -7.98 -3.21
N ARG A 83 -31.99 -8.37 -2.53
CA ARG A 83 -33.16 -7.49 -2.34
C ARG A 83 -32.82 -6.30 -1.45
N GLU A 84 -32.15 -6.53 -0.32
CA GLU A 84 -31.70 -5.47 0.58
C GLU A 84 -30.80 -4.47 -0.14
N ALA A 85 -29.86 -4.94 -0.97
CA ALA A 85 -28.97 -4.10 -1.76
C ALA A 85 -29.75 -3.21 -2.75
N VAL A 86 -30.83 -3.70 -3.35
CA VAL A 86 -31.70 -2.87 -4.20
C VAL A 86 -32.52 -1.88 -3.35
N ASP A 87 -33.08 -2.33 -2.24
CA ASP A 87 -33.94 -1.51 -1.37
C ASP A 87 -33.19 -0.35 -0.69
N GLN A 88 -31.93 -0.56 -0.29
CA GLN A 88 -31.09 0.46 0.32
C GLN A 88 -30.76 1.64 -0.62
N GLN A 89 -31.05 1.51 -1.91
CA GLN A 89 -30.76 2.54 -2.92
C GLN A 89 -31.96 3.45 -3.23
N ARG A 90 -33.08 3.30 -2.53
CA ARG A 90 -34.33 4.05 -2.77
C ARG A 90 -34.14 5.57 -2.76
N ASN A 91 -33.22 6.08 -1.95
CA ASN A 91 -32.93 7.52 -1.84
C ASN A 91 -31.82 8.01 -2.77
N GLU A 92 -31.25 7.13 -3.59
CA GLU A 92 -30.18 7.48 -4.54
C GLU A 92 -30.77 7.99 -5.86
N TYR A 93 -30.06 8.88 -6.55
CA TYR A 93 -30.45 9.31 -7.89
C TYR A 93 -30.53 8.12 -8.86
N ARG A 94 -31.57 8.07 -9.69
CA ARG A 94 -31.82 6.95 -10.64
C ARG A 94 -30.61 6.59 -11.50
N ILE A 95 -29.83 7.58 -11.92
CA ILE A 95 -28.61 7.40 -12.73
C ILE A 95 -27.45 6.73 -11.97
N ARG A 96 -27.52 6.67 -10.64
CA ARG A 96 -26.52 6.07 -9.74
C ARG A 96 -27.03 4.78 -9.06
N GLN A 97 -28.31 4.46 -9.20
CA GLN A 97 -28.88 3.22 -8.67
C GLN A 97 -28.35 2.00 -9.42
N LEU A 98 -27.84 1.02 -8.68
CA LEU A 98 -27.47 -0.29 -9.20
C LEU A 98 -28.74 -1.05 -9.60
N ARG A 99 -28.83 -1.39 -10.88
CA ARG A 99 -29.93 -2.20 -11.41
C ARG A 99 -29.75 -3.67 -11.01
N TRP A 100 -30.84 -4.44 -11.07
CA TRP A 100 -30.81 -5.87 -10.73
C TRP A 100 -29.67 -6.64 -11.41
N LYS A 101 -29.40 -6.41 -12.69
CA LYS A 101 -28.30 -7.07 -13.42
C LYS A 101 -26.91 -6.71 -12.85
N MET A 102 -26.72 -5.48 -12.38
CA MET A 102 -25.46 -5.03 -11.77
C MET A 102 -25.27 -5.65 -10.39
N VAL A 103 -26.33 -5.68 -9.58
CA VAL A 103 -26.32 -6.40 -8.28
C VAL A 103 -26.04 -7.88 -8.51
N ASN A 104 -26.73 -8.52 -9.46
CA ASN A 104 -26.50 -9.92 -9.82
C ASN A 104 -25.05 -10.18 -10.26
N TYR A 105 -24.45 -9.28 -11.05
CA TYR A 105 -23.04 -9.39 -11.43
C TYR A 105 -22.12 -9.35 -10.20
N VAL A 106 -22.34 -8.42 -9.26
CA VAL A 106 -21.56 -8.33 -8.01
C VAL A 106 -21.61 -9.64 -7.24
N PHE A 107 -22.78 -10.28 -7.14
CA PHE A 107 -22.91 -11.56 -6.45
C PHE A 107 -22.25 -12.73 -7.20
N GLN A 108 -22.27 -12.73 -8.54
CA GLN A 108 -21.52 -13.69 -9.34
C GLN A 108 -20.01 -13.54 -9.12
N GLU A 109 -19.51 -12.31 -9.07
CA GLU A 109 -18.11 -12.01 -8.75
C GLU A 109 -17.74 -12.48 -7.33
N LEU A 110 -18.61 -12.24 -6.34
CA LEU A 110 -18.41 -12.70 -4.96
C LEU A 110 -18.28 -14.22 -4.88
N HIS A 111 -19.04 -14.99 -5.66
CA HIS A 111 -18.82 -16.44 -5.76
C HIS A 111 -17.42 -16.78 -6.31
N GLY A 112 -16.94 -16.02 -7.30
CA GLY A 112 -15.58 -16.12 -7.82
C GLY A 112 -14.54 -15.86 -6.73
N TYR A 113 -14.65 -14.76 -6.00
CA TYR A 113 -13.73 -14.45 -4.90
C TYR A 113 -13.76 -15.50 -3.79
N ALA A 114 -14.94 -16.02 -3.43
CA ALA A 114 -15.05 -17.08 -2.44
C ALA A 114 -14.34 -18.37 -2.90
N SER A 115 -14.34 -18.66 -4.20
CA SER A 115 -13.65 -19.83 -4.77
C SER A 115 -12.12 -19.68 -4.81
N LEU A 116 -11.61 -18.45 -4.81
CA LEU A 116 -10.17 -18.16 -4.82
C LEU A 116 -9.57 -18.04 -3.41
N ARG A 117 -10.40 -18.11 -2.36
CA ARG A 117 -9.93 -18.01 -0.98
C ARG A 117 -9.07 -19.23 -0.61
N ASP A 118 -7.91 -19.00 -0.02
CA ASP A 118 -7.12 -20.06 0.61
C ASP A 118 -7.66 -20.33 2.03
N PRO A 119 -8.23 -21.51 2.30
CA PRO A 119 -8.74 -21.83 3.63
C PRO A 119 -7.67 -22.02 4.69
N ASN A 120 -6.45 -22.42 4.31
CA ASN A 120 -5.36 -22.71 5.23
C ASN A 120 -4.64 -21.42 5.62
N ALA A 121 -4.28 -20.60 4.64
CA ALA A 121 -3.59 -19.33 4.89
C ALA A 121 -4.55 -18.17 5.23
N GLY A 122 -5.85 -18.36 5.03
CA GLY A 122 -6.87 -17.33 5.22
C GLY A 122 -6.78 -16.19 4.19
N ILE A 123 -6.06 -16.41 3.08
CA ILE A 123 -5.86 -15.41 2.04
C ILE A 123 -7.14 -15.24 1.23
N GLU A 124 -7.63 -14.00 1.15
CA GLU A 124 -8.83 -13.62 0.42
C GLU A 124 -8.65 -12.29 -0.32
N ALA A 125 -9.57 -12.01 -1.25
CA ALA A 125 -9.56 -10.77 -2.02
C ALA A 125 -9.70 -9.55 -1.10
N GLY A 126 -8.77 -8.60 -1.21
CA GLY A 126 -8.74 -7.35 -0.45
C GLY A 126 -9.68 -6.28 -1.00
N PRO A 127 -9.78 -5.11 -0.34
CA PRO A 127 -10.76 -4.08 -0.69
C PRO A 127 -10.56 -3.46 -2.08
N TYR A 128 -9.35 -3.56 -2.62
CA TYR A 128 -8.96 -3.08 -3.95
C TYR A 128 -8.57 -4.23 -4.86
N GLU A 129 -8.74 -4.03 -6.17
CA GLU A 129 -8.32 -5.02 -7.17
C GLU A 129 -6.83 -5.34 -7.04
N ARG A 130 -6.49 -6.61 -7.27
CA ARG A 130 -5.11 -7.13 -7.21
C ARG A 130 -4.44 -7.04 -5.84
N ILE A 131 -5.17 -6.61 -4.81
CA ILE A 131 -4.72 -6.67 -3.42
C ILE A 131 -5.37 -7.87 -2.75
N TRP A 132 -4.55 -8.65 -2.05
CA TRP A 132 -4.98 -9.78 -1.23
C TRP A 132 -4.73 -9.48 0.24
N ARG A 133 -5.52 -10.06 1.14
CA ARG A 133 -5.39 -9.89 2.58
C ARG A 133 -5.56 -11.21 3.31
N SER A 134 -5.03 -11.29 4.52
CA SER A 134 -5.29 -12.38 5.45
C SER A 134 -5.04 -11.91 6.88
N ASP A 135 -5.95 -12.24 7.78
CA ASP A 135 -5.80 -12.02 9.23
C ASP A 135 -5.13 -13.21 9.93
N SER A 136 -4.84 -14.29 9.20
CA SER A 136 -4.30 -15.56 9.76
C SER A 136 -2.93 -15.93 9.21
N LEU A 137 -2.45 -15.20 8.19
CA LEU A 137 -1.20 -15.49 7.49
C LEU A 137 0.04 -15.37 8.40
N ILE A 138 0.00 -14.46 9.36
CA ILE A 138 1.05 -14.27 10.36
C ILE A 138 0.67 -15.00 11.64
N SER A 139 1.39 -16.09 11.94
CA SER A 139 1.19 -16.84 13.19
C SER A 139 1.41 -15.98 14.45
N GLY A 140 0.75 -16.34 15.54
CA GLY A 140 0.95 -15.70 16.84
C GLY A 140 2.41 -15.72 17.31
N ASP A 141 3.12 -16.82 17.05
CA ASP A 141 4.54 -16.95 17.38
C ASP A 141 5.42 -15.99 16.59
N LEU A 142 5.18 -15.87 15.27
CA LEU A 142 5.92 -14.93 14.42
C LEU A 142 5.62 -13.47 14.80
N ARG A 143 4.35 -13.16 15.12
CA ARG A 143 3.96 -11.85 15.65
C ARG A 143 4.68 -11.54 16.96
N ASN A 144 4.76 -12.49 17.89
CA ASN A 144 5.45 -12.30 19.16
C ASN A 144 6.97 -12.16 18.98
N GLN A 145 7.57 -12.90 18.03
CA GLN A 145 8.97 -12.72 17.65
C GLN A 145 9.22 -11.29 17.15
N LEU A 146 8.34 -10.75 16.29
CA LEU A 146 8.46 -9.38 15.80
C LEU A 146 8.37 -8.38 16.95
N ILE A 147 7.36 -8.49 17.81
CA ILE A 147 7.16 -7.59 18.98
C ILE A 147 8.40 -7.60 19.88
N ASN A 148 8.92 -8.78 20.21
CA ASN A 148 10.12 -8.90 21.04
C ASN A 148 11.35 -8.29 20.36
N ALA A 149 11.48 -8.46 19.04
CA ALA A 149 12.60 -7.94 18.28
C ALA A 149 12.60 -6.42 18.15
N VAL A 150 11.42 -5.77 18.07
CA VAL A 150 11.29 -4.30 18.00
C VAL A 150 11.25 -3.63 19.37
N SER A 151 10.92 -4.37 20.44
CA SER A 151 10.79 -3.84 21.80
C SER A 151 12.00 -3.02 22.27
N PRO A 152 13.27 -3.38 21.99
CA PRO A 152 14.42 -2.54 22.36
C PRO A 152 14.47 -1.17 21.67
N LEU A 153 13.84 -1.03 20.49
CA LEU A 153 13.72 0.25 19.77
C LEU A 153 12.60 1.11 20.33
N GLU A 154 11.54 0.48 20.84
CA GLU A 154 10.38 1.17 21.43
C GLU A 154 10.64 1.60 22.88
N ASN A 155 11.33 0.75 23.66
CA ASN A 155 11.60 0.94 25.08
C ASN A 155 12.84 1.79 25.35
N VAL A 156 12.92 2.94 24.70
CA VAL A 156 13.90 4.00 24.97
C VAL A 156 13.32 5.05 25.93
N PRO A 157 14.15 5.83 26.65
CA PRO A 157 13.66 6.96 27.45
C PRO A 157 12.76 7.88 26.64
N ASP A 158 11.75 8.50 27.27
CA ASP A 158 10.76 9.32 26.55
C ASP A 158 11.40 10.50 25.77
N LEU A 159 12.54 11.02 26.24
CA LEU A 159 13.30 12.07 25.55
C LEU A 159 13.98 11.58 24.27
N GLU A 160 14.18 10.28 24.13
CA GLU A 160 14.81 9.63 22.97
C GLU A 160 13.77 9.07 21.97
N LYS A 161 12.47 9.12 22.30
CA LYS A 161 11.41 8.67 21.41
C LYS A 161 11.28 9.59 20.20
N ASP A 162 11.45 9.02 19.01
CA ASP A 162 11.34 9.72 17.72
C ASP A 162 9.87 9.84 17.27
N TRP A 163 9.13 10.74 17.91
CA TRP A 163 7.76 11.05 17.54
C TRP A 163 7.70 11.75 16.19
N HIS A 164 6.87 11.24 15.28
CA HIS A 164 6.70 11.86 13.97
C HIS A 164 6.24 13.33 14.11
N PRO A 165 6.88 14.27 13.40
CA PRO A 165 6.50 15.68 13.44
C PRO A 165 5.02 15.89 13.08
N GLY A 166 4.31 16.69 13.88
CA GLY A 166 2.89 16.99 13.66
C GLY A 166 1.92 15.87 14.05
N SER A 167 2.39 14.79 14.65
CA SER A 167 1.54 13.65 15.08
C SER A 167 0.91 13.81 16.47
N ASN A 168 1.19 14.89 17.21
CA ASN A 168 0.80 15.03 18.62
C ASN A 168 1.20 13.82 19.48
N ASN A 169 2.39 13.26 19.26
CA ASN A 169 2.92 12.08 19.94
C ASN A 169 2.01 10.84 19.80
N GLN A 170 1.41 10.65 18.63
CA GLN A 170 0.56 9.48 18.34
C GLN A 170 1.24 8.46 17.43
N ILE A 171 2.30 8.86 16.72
CA ILE A 171 3.01 7.98 15.80
C ILE A 171 4.50 8.02 16.16
N LEU A 172 5.01 6.88 16.62
CA LEU A 172 6.41 6.69 16.99
C LEU A 172 7.18 6.02 15.85
N SER A 173 8.29 6.62 15.44
CA SER A 173 9.18 6.08 14.40
C SER A 173 10.17 5.11 15.04
N LEU A 174 9.94 3.80 14.96
CA LEU A 174 10.94 2.82 15.42
C LEU A 174 12.11 2.71 14.43
N VAL A 175 11.82 2.84 13.14
CA VAL A 175 12.79 2.90 12.06
C VAL A 175 12.43 4.09 11.18
N HIS A 176 13.20 5.18 11.31
CA HIS A 176 12.88 6.41 10.60
C HIS A 176 13.51 6.42 9.19
N PRO A 177 12.71 6.44 8.11
CA PRO A 177 13.22 6.26 6.73
C PRO A 177 14.09 7.42 6.25
N TYR A 178 14.03 8.59 6.90
CA TYR A 178 14.88 9.72 6.58
C TYR A 178 16.19 9.77 7.39
N LEU A 179 16.43 8.81 8.29
CA LEU A 179 17.73 8.68 8.93
C LEU A 179 18.68 7.91 8.02
N TYR A 180 19.93 8.37 7.95
CA TYR A 180 20.98 7.80 7.10
C TYR A 180 20.63 7.71 5.60
N PRO A 181 20.01 8.74 4.98
CA PRO A 181 19.79 8.72 3.54
C PRO A 181 21.12 8.89 2.80
N ILE A 182 21.13 8.50 1.53
CA ILE A 182 22.17 8.94 0.61
C ILE A 182 21.96 10.44 0.36
N ILE A 183 22.99 11.25 0.58
CA ILE A 183 23.04 12.65 0.14
C ILE A 183 24.09 12.73 -0.95
N TYR A 184 23.65 13.10 -2.16
CA TYR A 184 24.58 13.15 -3.29
C TYR A 184 25.68 14.19 -3.06
N ASP A 185 26.85 13.90 -3.60
CA ASP A 185 28.08 14.69 -3.44
C ASP A 185 28.62 14.78 -2.00
N ARG A 186 28.00 14.06 -1.05
CA ARG A 186 28.42 14.02 0.37
C ARG A 186 28.60 12.61 0.91
N THR A 187 27.63 11.72 0.66
CA THR A 187 27.69 10.34 1.10
C THR A 187 28.74 9.59 0.28
N PHE A 188 29.70 8.99 0.97
CA PHE A 188 30.73 8.16 0.37
C PHE A 188 30.26 6.72 0.19
N ALA A 189 30.64 6.10 -0.92
CA ALA A 189 30.47 4.67 -1.15
C ALA A 189 31.74 4.09 -1.78
N LYS A 190 31.98 2.80 -1.53
CA LYS A 190 33.06 2.07 -2.17
C LYS A 190 32.64 1.75 -3.61
N GLY A 191 33.34 2.31 -4.59
CA GLY A 191 33.08 2.07 -6.00
C GLY A 191 33.23 0.57 -6.32
N PRO A 192 32.21 -0.10 -6.88
CA PRO A 192 32.23 -1.55 -7.07
C PRO A 192 33.33 -2.01 -8.04
N ARG A 193 33.76 -1.12 -8.94
CA ARG A 193 34.82 -1.39 -9.93
C ARG A 193 36.21 -0.91 -9.52
N THR A 194 36.29 0.22 -8.83
CA THR A 194 37.56 0.87 -8.48
C THR A 194 38.06 0.49 -7.10
N GLY A 195 37.16 0.02 -6.22
CA GLY A 195 37.44 -0.22 -4.80
C GLY A 195 37.72 1.06 -4.00
N LYS A 196 37.70 2.23 -4.64
CA LYS A 196 37.95 3.53 -4.02
C LYS A 196 36.69 4.07 -3.36
N CYS A 197 36.87 4.81 -2.28
CA CYS A 197 35.78 5.50 -1.60
C CYS A 197 35.56 6.85 -2.30
N GLU A 198 34.40 7.03 -2.92
CA GLU A 198 34.06 8.23 -3.70
C GLU A 198 32.65 8.69 -3.32
N THR A 199 32.35 9.97 -3.53
CA THR A 199 31.01 10.48 -3.27
C THR A 199 30.01 10.00 -4.32
N LEU A 200 28.82 9.60 -3.86
CA LEU A 200 27.74 9.19 -4.74
C LEU A 200 27.23 10.39 -5.52
N ARG A 201 27.14 10.24 -6.85
CA ARG A 201 26.58 11.24 -7.75
C ARG A 201 25.08 11.03 -7.94
N PRO A 202 24.31 12.08 -8.22
CA PRO A 202 22.90 11.93 -8.53
C PRO A 202 22.72 11.07 -9.79
N PRO A 203 21.62 10.31 -9.90
CA PRO A 203 21.34 9.49 -11.07
C PRO A 203 21.20 10.33 -12.33
N GLY A 204 21.72 9.81 -13.44
CA GLY A 204 21.60 10.45 -14.75
C GLY A 204 20.16 10.41 -15.25
N GLY A 205 19.48 11.56 -15.27
CA GLY A 205 18.13 11.71 -15.81
C GLY A 205 17.28 12.68 -14.99
N ARG A 206 16.58 13.61 -15.67
CA ARG A 206 15.64 14.54 -15.02
C ARG A 206 14.23 13.95 -15.03
N GLY A 207 14.05 12.78 -14.40
CA GLY A 207 12.72 12.29 -14.10
C GLY A 207 12.07 13.21 -13.06
N SER A 208 10.81 13.59 -13.27
CA SER A 208 10.02 14.40 -12.32
C SER A 208 9.90 13.79 -10.92
N HIS A 209 10.19 12.50 -10.78
CA HIS A 209 10.05 11.72 -9.55
C HIS A 209 11.38 11.31 -8.93
N VAL A 210 12.51 11.77 -9.48
CA VAL A 210 13.85 11.41 -8.99
C VAL A 210 14.50 12.63 -8.34
N SER A 211 14.68 12.57 -7.02
CA SER A 211 15.42 13.59 -6.29
C SER A 211 16.87 13.64 -6.77
N GLN A 212 17.35 14.84 -7.09
CA GLN A 212 18.75 15.11 -7.43
C GLN A 212 19.59 15.47 -6.19
N LYS A 213 18.98 15.42 -4.98
CA LYS A 213 19.62 15.84 -3.72
C LYS A 213 19.94 14.67 -2.80
N PHE A 214 19.00 13.73 -2.66
CA PHE A 214 19.11 12.62 -1.74
C PHE A 214 18.24 11.45 -2.18
N GLN A 215 18.51 10.26 -1.64
CA GLN A 215 17.69 9.06 -1.81
C GLN A 215 17.62 8.30 -0.49
N TRP A 216 16.46 7.74 -0.16
CA TRP A 216 16.39 6.74 0.92
C TRP A 216 17.21 5.52 0.55
N LEU A 217 17.84 4.92 1.55
CA LEU A 217 18.62 3.71 1.38
C LEU A 217 17.74 2.50 1.71
N PRO A 218 17.22 1.76 0.70
CA PRO A 218 16.32 0.65 0.94
C PRO A 218 17.09 -0.58 1.37
N SER A 219 16.54 -1.32 2.33
CA SER A 219 16.98 -2.70 2.57
C SER A 219 16.43 -3.59 1.47
N ASP A 220 17.34 -4.28 0.79
CA ASP A 220 17.05 -5.17 -0.31
C ASP A 220 16.92 -6.62 0.14
N PHE A 221 16.04 -7.35 -0.52
CA PHE A 221 15.72 -8.73 -0.19
C PHE A 221 15.86 -9.61 -1.44
N THR A 222 16.34 -10.83 -1.25
CA THR A 222 16.30 -11.88 -2.27
C THR A 222 15.18 -12.86 -1.92
N VAL A 223 14.39 -13.22 -2.92
CA VAL A 223 13.39 -14.30 -2.83
C VAL A 223 13.93 -15.47 -3.63
N ALA A 224 14.14 -16.62 -2.98
CA ALA A 224 14.59 -17.83 -3.65
C ALA A 224 13.42 -18.55 -4.35
N GLU A 225 13.73 -19.55 -5.18
CA GLU A 225 12.72 -20.34 -5.91
C GLU A 225 11.74 -21.09 -5.00
N ASP A 226 12.17 -21.42 -3.78
CA ASP A 226 11.34 -22.07 -2.75
C ASP A 226 10.48 -21.08 -1.95
N GLY A 227 10.54 -19.79 -2.27
CA GLY A 227 9.83 -18.72 -1.57
C GLY A 227 10.51 -18.21 -0.30
N SER A 228 11.68 -18.77 0.08
CA SER A 228 12.46 -18.25 1.21
C SER A 228 12.97 -16.84 0.91
N VAL A 229 13.05 -16.00 1.96
CA VAL A 229 13.48 -14.60 1.82
C VAL A 229 14.69 -14.35 2.71
N THR A 230 15.69 -13.67 2.16
CA THR A 230 16.88 -13.23 2.88
C THR A 230 17.21 -11.78 2.58
N LEU A 231 17.87 -11.10 3.51
CA LEU A 231 18.50 -9.81 3.25
C LEU A 231 19.61 -9.98 2.20
N ALA A 232 19.53 -9.26 1.08
CA ALA A 232 20.51 -9.33 0.01
C ALA A 232 21.80 -8.61 0.42
N SER A 233 21.65 -7.40 0.93
CA SER A 233 22.67 -6.73 1.73
C SER A 233 22.32 -6.95 3.20
N PRO A 234 23.24 -7.45 4.06
CA PRO A 234 22.93 -7.82 5.45
C PRO A 234 22.80 -6.58 6.35
N TYR A 235 21.84 -5.71 6.05
CA TYR A 235 21.49 -4.54 6.85
C TYR A 235 20.00 -4.21 6.73
N ILE A 236 19.41 -3.81 7.86
CA ILE A 236 18.23 -2.95 7.83
C ILE A 236 18.68 -1.50 8.04
N ASN A 237 18.28 -0.56 7.18
CA ASN A 237 18.70 0.84 7.36
C ASN A 237 18.32 1.34 8.75
N ASN A 238 19.21 2.08 9.41
CA ASN A 238 19.06 2.57 10.79
C ASN A 238 19.01 1.48 11.88
N ILE A 239 19.31 0.21 11.57
CA ILE A 239 19.34 -0.89 12.54
C ILE A 239 20.77 -1.42 12.68
N HIS A 240 21.24 -1.54 13.92
CA HIS A 240 22.55 -2.10 14.20
C HIS A 240 22.51 -3.65 14.12
N PRO A 241 23.29 -4.29 13.23
CA PRO A 241 23.10 -5.70 12.89
C PRO A 241 23.35 -6.66 14.06
N GLN A 242 24.34 -6.37 14.92
CA GLN A 242 24.61 -7.21 16.11
C GLN A 242 23.65 -6.93 17.28
N LYS A 243 23.31 -5.66 17.55
CA LYS A 243 22.45 -5.29 18.68
C LYS A 243 20.99 -5.69 18.45
N HIS A 244 20.55 -5.66 17.18
CA HIS A 244 19.18 -5.97 16.78
C HIS A 244 19.12 -7.16 15.81
N ALA A 245 20.02 -8.13 15.97
CA ALA A 245 20.09 -9.33 15.14
C ALA A 245 18.75 -10.09 15.08
N ALA A 246 17.98 -10.07 16.17
CA ALA A 246 16.64 -10.65 16.22
C ALA A 246 15.67 -9.99 15.20
N LEU A 247 15.79 -8.68 15.00
CA LEU A 247 14.97 -7.94 14.04
C LEU A 247 15.36 -8.28 12.59
N GLU A 248 16.67 -8.33 12.30
CA GLU A 248 17.16 -8.75 10.98
C GLU A 248 16.80 -10.21 10.66
N SER A 249 16.64 -11.06 11.68
CA SER A 249 16.21 -12.45 11.52
C SER A 249 14.70 -12.62 11.31
N VAL A 250 13.87 -11.78 11.93
CA VAL A 250 12.39 -11.92 11.88
C VAL A 250 11.77 -11.25 10.66
N VAL A 251 12.32 -10.13 10.17
CA VAL A 251 11.77 -9.39 9.02
C VAL A 251 11.69 -10.26 7.76
N PRO A 252 12.72 -11.02 7.36
CA PRO A 252 12.62 -11.89 6.19
C PRO A 252 11.51 -12.95 6.34
N LYS A 253 11.36 -13.55 7.53
CA LYS A 253 10.28 -14.52 7.81
C LYS A 253 8.87 -13.94 7.65
N LEU A 254 8.70 -12.64 7.89
CA LEU A 254 7.43 -11.94 7.62
C LEU A 254 7.21 -11.76 6.12
N LEU A 255 8.26 -11.37 5.39
CA LEU A 255 8.19 -11.19 3.95
C LEU A 255 7.94 -12.50 3.20
N GLU A 256 8.51 -13.62 3.66
CA GLU A 256 8.23 -14.98 3.15
C GLU A 256 6.74 -15.27 3.10
N ARG A 257 5.97 -14.78 4.09
CA ARG A 257 4.53 -14.99 4.13
C ARG A 257 3.78 -14.19 3.07
N ALA A 258 4.37 -13.10 2.58
CA ALA A 258 3.79 -12.25 1.54
C ALA A 258 4.24 -12.62 0.12
N VAL A 259 5.17 -13.59 -0.03
CA VAL A 259 5.57 -14.10 -1.35
C VAL A 259 4.40 -14.89 -1.95
N PRO A 260 3.89 -14.51 -3.14
CA PRO A 260 2.89 -15.31 -3.83
C PRO A 260 3.51 -16.65 -4.25
N LEU A 261 2.95 -17.76 -3.78
CA LEU A 261 3.31 -19.12 -4.21
C LEU A 261 2.58 -19.50 -5.50
#